data_AF-A0A8T7BD48-F1
#
_entry.id   AF-A0A8T7BD48-F1
#
_cell.length_a   1.000
_cell.length_b   1.000
_cell.length_c   1.000
_cell.angle_alpha   90.00
_cell.angle_beta   90.00
_cell.angle_gamma   90.00
#
_symmetry.space_group_name_H-M   'P 1'
#
loop_
_entity.id
_entity.type
_entity.pdbx_description
1 polymer ?
#
loop_
_entity_poly.entity_id
_entity_poly.type
_entity_poly.pdbx_seq_one_letter_code
_entity_poly.pdbx_strand_id
1 'polypeptide(L)'
;GMVNAKGAQELFVYALTRTGRVETTNYRTVKLPTGSEIPPHVKEEFNDFYRAMFTKQVDNENMRGVFLEYAWDMAWCDPCAADPLSRDQLRNLGVFWLEESLTKPAPFTRRRPAPQTGGPVNVYVTRLHLRYDNKHFPEDLMFQETGDRTNFQGRYVLRHPWLGKAQCPAATEYRRQLLSRQQKEASTLANLTGWRIADIRDKMQLVDVSEPTLPKKRWWERLWN
;
A
#
# COMPACT_ATOMS: atom_id res chain seq x y z
N GLY A 1 -13.74 20.30 -14.47
CA GLY A 1 -13.55 18.89 -14.92
C GLY A 1 -14.79 18.00 -14.84
N MET A 2 -15.91 18.43 -14.25
CA MET A 2 -17.05 17.54 -13.96
C MET A 2 -18.22 17.62 -14.96
N VAL A 3 -18.25 18.66 -15.80
CA VAL A 3 -19.41 19.01 -16.64
C VAL A 3 -19.78 17.92 -17.65
N ASN A 4 -18.84 17.04 -18.03
CA ASN A 4 -19.05 16.01 -19.05
C ASN A 4 -18.98 14.56 -18.52
N ALA A 5 -18.91 14.37 -17.20
CA ALA A 5 -18.74 13.04 -16.62
C ALA A 5 -20.10 12.35 -16.42
N LYS A 6 -20.27 11.14 -16.97
CA LYS A 6 -21.49 10.32 -16.78
C LYS A 6 -21.59 9.67 -15.39
N GLY A 7 -20.55 9.82 -14.56
CA GLY A 7 -20.43 9.23 -13.23
C GLY A 7 -19.13 9.67 -12.58
N ALA A 8 -18.78 9.03 -11.47
CA ALA A 8 -17.52 9.29 -10.77
C ALA A 8 -16.32 8.92 -11.66
N GLN A 9 -15.26 9.72 -11.54
CA GLN A 9 -13.99 9.52 -12.24
C GLN A 9 -12.89 9.24 -11.24
N GLU A 10 -11.92 8.41 -11.60
CA GLU A 10 -10.70 8.29 -10.81
C GLU A 10 -9.76 9.46 -11.15
N LEU A 11 -9.39 10.25 -10.15
CA LEU A 11 -8.44 11.34 -10.27
C LEU A 11 -7.15 10.97 -9.52
N PHE A 12 -6.02 11.08 -10.22
CA PHE A 12 -4.69 10.89 -9.65
C PHE A 12 -3.96 12.22 -9.62
N VAL A 13 -3.42 12.58 -8.46
CA VAL A 13 -2.61 13.79 -8.27
C VAL A 13 -1.21 13.37 -7.89
N TYR A 14 -0.24 13.77 -8.70
CA TYR A 14 1.18 13.64 -8.42
C TYR A 14 1.72 15.02 -8.08
N ALA A 15 2.23 15.18 -6.86
CA ALA A 15 2.86 16.41 -6.42
C ALA A 15 4.34 16.17 -6.15
N LEU A 16 5.17 17.09 -6.67
CA LEU A 16 6.62 17.11 -6.48
C LEU A 16 6.96 18.39 -5.73
N THR A 17 7.57 18.25 -4.55
CA THR A 17 7.75 19.35 -3.59
C THR A 17 9.18 19.41 -3.06
N ARG A 18 9.55 20.56 -2.49
CA ARG A 18 10.88 20.74 -1.87
C ARG A 18 10.85 20.34 -0.40
N THR A 19 9.74 20.59 0.31
CA THR A 19 9.71 20.49 1.78
C THR A 19 9.09 19.20 2.30
N GLY A 20 7.97 18.73 1.74
CA GLY A 20 7.28 17.57 2.28
C GLY A 20 5.99 17.21 1.57
N ARG A 21 5.18 16.38 2.24
CA ARG A 21 3.93 15.83 1.71
C ARG A 21 2.93 16.94 1.34
N VAL A 22 2.18 16.72 0.28
CA VAL A 22 0.99 17.52 -0.07
C VAL A 22 -0.27 16.89 0.51
N GLU A 23 -1.12 17.72 1.09
CA GLU A 23 -2.44 17.33 1.60
C GLU A 23 -3.51 18.26 1.08
N THR A 24 -4.77 17.85 1.20
CA THR A 24 -5.93 18.70 0.94
C THR A 24 -6.35 19.43 2.19
N THR A 25 -6.74 20.71 2.06
CA THR A 25 -7.20 21.53 3.19
C THR A 25 -8.71 21.49 3.38
N ASN A 26 -9.48 21.28 2.31
CA ASN A 26 -10.95 21.27 2.32
C ASN A 26 -11.57 19.86 2.26
N TYR A 27 -10.76 18.82 2.09
CA TYR A 27 -11.18 17.42 2.16
C TYR A 27 -10.19 16.62 3.01
N ARG A 28 -10.65 15.53 3.61
CA ARG A 28 -9.81 14.70 4.47
C ARG A 28 -8.82 13.90 3.61
N THR A 29 -7.53 14.11 3.85
CA THR A 29 -6.50 13.21 3.32
C THR A 29 -6.40 11.96 4.21
N VAL A 30 -6.59 10.78 3.63
CA VAL A 30 -6.67 9.49 4.33
C VAL A 30 -5.59 8.55 3.83
N LYS A 31 -4.83 7.93 4.73
CA LYS A 31 -3.84 6.91 4.36
C LYS A 31 -4.53 5.62 3.92
N LEU A 32 -4.16 5.06 2.78
CA LEU A 32 -4.63 3.73 2.42
C LEU A 32 -4.15 2.67 3.44
N PRO A 33 -4.93 1.60 3.64
CA PRO A 33 -4.48 0.44 4.40
C PRO A 33 -3.15 -0.09 3.83
N THR A 34 -2.18 -0.32 4.70
CA THR A 34 -0.83 -0.78 4.34
C THR A 34 -0.29 -1.77 5.38
N GLY A 35 0.72 -2.55 5.02
CA GLY A 35 1.40 -3.52 5.89
C GLY A 35 0.58 -4.76 6.25
N SER A 36 -0.58 -4.95 5.63
CA SER A 36 -1.45 -6.09 5.91
C SER A 36 -0.94 -7.37 5.25
N GLU A 37 -0.96 -8.47 5.99
CA GLU A 37 -0.65 -9.80 5.47
C GLU A 37 -1.88 -10.39 4.76
N ILE A 38 -1.72 -10.73 3.49
CA ILE A 38 -2.79 -11.27 2.65
C ILE A 38 -2.36 -12.58 1.99
N PRO A 39 -3.32 -13.43 1.56
CA PRO A 39 -3.01 -14.72 0.97
C PRO A 39 -2.11 -14.61 -0.27
N PRO A 40 -1.12 -15.51 -0.47
CA PRO A 40 -0.20 -15.45 -1.60
C PRO A 40 -0.84 -15.45 -2.99
N HIS A 41 -2.02 -16.08 -3.15
CA HIS A 41 -2.74 -16.14 -4.43
C HIS A 41 -3.19 -14.76 -4.93
N VAL A 42 -3.32 -13.77 -4.03
CA VAL A 42 -3.68 -12.39 -4.38
C VAL A 42 -2.66 -11.76 -5.34
N LYS A 43 -1.43 -12.27 -5.37
CA LYS A 43 -0.40 -11.83 -6.33
C LYS A 43 -0.90 -11.87 -7.78
N GLU A 44 -1.60 -12.93 -8.16
CA GLU A 44 -2.06 -13.16 -9.54
C GLU A 44 -3.31 -12.33 -9.89
N GLU A 45 -3.99 -11.76 -8.89
CA GLU A 45 -5.23 -10.97 -9.05
C GLU A 45 -5.13 -9.62 -8.35
N PHE A 46 -3.91 -9.09 -8.24
CA PHE A 46 -3.65 -7.87 -7.47
C PHE A 46 -4.48 -6.69 -7.95
N ASN A 47 -4.75 -6.61 -9.27
CA ASN A 47 -5.58 -5.58 -9.86
C ASN A 47 -7.01 -5.59 -9.28
N ASP A 48 -7.62 -6.77 -9.17
CA ASP A 48 -8.99 -6.90 -8.66
C ASP A 48 -9.03 -6.70 -7.14
N PHE A 49 -8.03 -7.22 -6.43
CA PHE A 49 -7.83 -6.93 -5.01
C PHE A 49 -7.77 -5.42 -4.74
N TYR A 50 -6.91 -4.69 -5.46
CA TYR A 50 -6.70 -3.27 -5.21
C TYR A 50 -7.95 -2.46 -5.56
N ARG A 51 -8.64 -2.78 -6.68
CA ARG A 51 -9.92 -2.14 -7.04
C ARG A 51 -11.00 -2.35 -5.97
N ALA A 52 -11.13 -3.57 -5.45
CA ALA A 52 -12.10 -3.89 -4.41
C ALA A 52 -11.75 -3.21 -3.08
N MET A 53 -10.47 -3.25 -2.68
CA MET A 53 -9.98 -2.57 -1.48
C MET A 53 -10.20 -1.06 -1.57
N PHE A 54 -9.82 -0.43 -2.68
CA PHE A 54 -10.01 1.00 -2.89
C PHE A 54 -11.49 1.39 -2.87
N THR A 55 -12.35 0.62 -3.55
CA THR A 55 -13.81 0.85 -3.52
C THR A 55 -14.34 0.80 -2.09
N LYS A 56 -13.94 -0.20 -1.30
CA LYS A 56 -14.33 -0.29 0.11
C LYS A 56 -13.84 0.91 0.93
N GLN A 57 -12.61 1.39 0.69
CA GLN A 57 -12.11 2.59 1.39
C GLN A 57 -12.89 3.85 1.00
N VAL A 58 -13.22 4.01 -0.27
CA VAL A 58 -14.05 5.11 -0.78
C VAL A 58 -15.43 5.09 -0.12
N ASP A 59 -16.05 3.92 -0.03
CA ASP A 59 -17.36 3.75 0.62
C ASP A 59 -17.29 4.08 2.12
N ASN A 60 -16.24 3.62 2.82
CA ASN A 60 -16.02 3.93 4.23
C ASN A 60 -15.84 5.42 4.51
N GLU A 61 -15.24 6.16 3.57
CA GLU A 61 -15.06 7.61 3.65
C GLU A 61 -16.20 8.39 2.96
N ASN A 62 -17.36 7.74 2.73
CA ASN A 62 -18.57 8.32 2.16
C ASN A 62 -18.34 9.09 0.85
N MET A 63 -17.49 8.55 -0.05
CA MET A 63 -17.12 9.16 -1.33
C MET A 63 -16.41 10.53 -1.21
N ARG A 64 -15.91 10.92 -0.03
CA ARG A 64 -15.27 12.23 0.22
C ARG A 64 -13.77 12.14 0.57
N GLY A 65 -13.23 10.92 0.60
CA GLY A 65 -11.83 10.67 0.94
C GLY A 65 -10.86 11.04 -0.17
N VAL A 66 -9.76 11.70 0.19
CA VAL A 66 -8.59 11.89 -0.68
C VAL A 66 -7.49 10.95 -0.20
N PHE A 67 -7.20 9.90 -0.96
CA PHE A 67 -6.37 8.80 -0.46
C PHE A 67 -4.90 9.04 -0.76
N LEU A 68 -4.09 9.06 0.30
CA LEU A 68 -2.64 9.01 0.20
C LEU A 68 -2.21 7.58 -0.14
N GLU A 69 -1.59 7.43 -1.30
CA GLU A 69 -1.06 6.16 -1.82
C GLU A 69 0.45 6.04 -1.63
N TYR A 70 1.14 7.16 -1.80
CA TYR A 70 2.58 7.23 -1.78
C TYR A 70 3.04 8.61 -1.29
N ALA A 71 4.00 8.63 -0.38
CA ALA A 71 4.69 9.82 0.09
C ALA A 71 6.15 9.43 0.35
N TRP A 72 7.11 9.94 -0.41
CA TRP A 72 8.50 9.50 -0.26
C TRP A 72 9.51 10.57 -0.66
N ASP A 73 10.58 10.65 0.13
CA ASP A 73 11.73 11.49 -0.13
C ASP A 73 12.68 10.83 -1.15
N MET A 74 12.80 11.43 -2.34
CA MET A 74 13.64 10.87 -3.41
C MET A 74 15.15 11.00 -3.14
N ALA A 75 15.56 11.71 -2.09
CA ALA A 75 16.96 11.84 -1.72
C ALA A 75 17.58 10.50 -1.26
N TRP A 76 16.75 9.55 -0.80
CA TRP A 76 17.20 8.24 -0.34
C TRP A 76 16.17 7.16 -0.64
N CYS A 77 16.66 5.98 -0.94
CA CYS A 77 15.82 4.86 -1.33
C CYS A 77 16.49 3.60 -0.78
N ASP A 78 15.97 3.09 0.34
CA ASP A 78 16.36 1.81 0.92
C ASP A 78 15.25 1.27 1.85
N PRO A 79 14.65 0.09 1.59
CA PRO A 79 14.80 -0.75 0.40
C PRO A 79 14.05 -0.17 -0.81
N CYS A 80 14.75 -0.02 -1.94
CA CYS A 80 14.19 0.44 -3.21
C CYS A 80 13.40 -0.67 -3.92
N ALA A 81 12.24 -0.31 -4.46
CA ALA A 81 11.55 -1.13 -5.46
C ALA A 81 12.08 -0.87 -6.89
N ALA A 82 12.71 0.29 -7.13
CA ALA A 82 13.31 0.70 -8.40
C ALA A 82 14.34 1.81 -8.16
N ASP A 83 15.17 2.09 -9.17
CA ASP A 83 16.11 3.21 -9.13
C ASP A 83 15.37 4.56 -9.03
N PRO A 84 15.90 5.53 -8.26
CA PRO A 84 15.35 6.89 -8.24
C PRO A 84 15.34 7.53 -9.64
N LEU A 85 14.38 8.41 -9.88
CA LEU A 85 14.30 9.17 -11.13
C LEU A 85 15.57 10.00 -11.36
N SER A 86 16.06 10.03 -12.61
CA SER A 86 17.18 10.87 -13.00
C SER A 86 16.82 12.35 -12.92
N ARG A 87 17.83 13.23 -12.86
CA ARG A 87 17.61 14.69 -12.84
C ARG A 87 16.86 15.17 -14.09
N ASP A 88 17.15 14.61 -15.25
CA ASP A 88 16.46 14.95 -16.51
C ASP A 88 14.99 14.49 -16.49
N GLN A 89 14.72 13.30 -15.93
CA GLN A 89 13.35 12.84 -15.73
C GLN A 89 12.58 13.74 -14.76
N LEU A 90 13.20 14.12 -13.63
CA LEU A 90 12.61 15.06 -12.68
C LEU A 90 12.34 16.42 -13.34
N ARG A 91 13.26 16.93 -14.15
CA ARG A 91 13.05 18.17 -14.93
C ARG A 91 11.85 18.06 -15.86
N ASN A 92 11.74 16.96 -16.62
CA ASN A 92 10.61 16.73 -17.52
C ASN A 92 9.27 16.64 -16.79
N LEU A 93 9.29 16.32 -15.49
CA LEU A 93 8.13 16.34 -14.60
C LEU A 93 7.89 17.72 -13.94
N GLY A 94 8.65 18.75 -14.29
CA GLY A 94 8.48 20.13 -13.78
C GLY A 94 9.38 20.51 -12.60
N VAL A 95 10.35 19.67 -12.24
CA VAL A 95 11.28 19.93 -11.12
C VAL A 95 12.44 20.83 -11.57
N PHE A 96 12.15 22.11 -11.83
CA PHE A 96 13.15 23.06 -12.36
C PHE A 96 14.14 23.59 -11.31
N TRP A 97 13.82 23.45 -10.03
CA TRP A 97 14.64 24.01 -8.94
C TRP A 97 15.96 23.27 -8.69
N LEU A 98 16.14 22.09 -9.27
CA LEU A 98 17.41 21.37 -9.17
C LEU A 98 18.52 22.07 -9.99
N GLU A 99 18.18 22.96 -10.93
CA GLU A 99 19.16 23.77 -11.67
C GLU A 99 19.71 24.94 -10.86
N GLU A 100 18.90 25.55 -9.98
CA GLU A 100 19.32 26.64 -9.07
C GLU A 100 20.48 26.21 -8.16
N SER A 101 20.63 24.89 -7.92
CA SER A 101 21.72 24.32 -7.13
C SER A 101 23.06 24.31 -7.86
N LEU A 102 23.10 24.37 -9.20
CA LEU A 102 24.33 24.29 -9.99
C LEU A 102 24.96 25.67 -10.25
N THR A 103 24.21 26.74 -10.05
CA THR A 103 24.67 28.13 -10.28
C THR A 103 25.31 28.78 -9.07
N LYS A 104 25.38 28.10 -7.92
CA LYS A 104 26.18 28.55 -6.76
C LYS A 104 27.62 28.06 -6.91
N PRO A 105 28.62 28.94 -7.14
CA PRO A 105 30.00 28.50 -7.26
C PRO A 105 30.47 27.91 -5.92
N ALA A 106 30.80 26.62 -5.93
CA ALA A 106 31.47 25.99 -4.79
C ALA A 106 32.88 26.60 -4.63
N PRO A 107 33.31 26.94 -3.41
CA PRO A 107 34.68 27.39 -3.18
C PRO A 107 35.66 26.30 -3.63
N PHE A 108 36.65 26.70 -4.42
CA PHE A 108 37.68 25.86 -5.03
C PHE A 108 38.33 24.93 -4.00
N THR A 109 37.84 23.69 -3.92
CA THR A 109 38.47 22.61 -3.16
C THR A 109 38.76 21.45 -4.12
N ARG A 110 39.96 20.89 -3.98
CA ARG A 110 40.63 20.03 -4.96
C ARG A 110 39.75 18.85 -5.41
N ARG A 111 39.58 18.75 -6.73
CA ARG A 111 38.95 17.64 -7.48
C ARG A 111 39.49 16.27 -7.04
N ARG A 112 38.68 15.51 -6.32
CA ARG A 112 38.62 14.05 -6.47
C ARG A 112 37.51 13.74 -7.49
N PRO A 113 37.68 12.76 -8.40
CA PRO A 113 36.58 12.31 -9.24
C PRO A 113 35.57 11.61 -8.33
N ALA A 114 34.49 12.32 -7.99
CA ALA A 114 33.35 11.73 -7.32
C ALA A 114 32.62 10.82 -8.32
N PRO A 115 32.17 9.62 -7.91
CA PRO A 115 31.34 8.79 -8.76
C PRO A 115 30.10 9.58 -9.21
N GLN A 116 29.73 9.45 -10.47
CA GLN A 116 28.54 10.08 -11.09
C GLN A 116 27.20 9.52 -10.55
N THR A 117 27.20 8.94 -9.36
CA THR A 117 25.97 8.57 -8.65
C THR A 117 25.38 9.85 -8.06
N GLY A 118 24.26 10.30 -8.64
CA GLY A 118 23.62 11.58 -8.37
C GLY A 118 23.56 11.93 -6.87
N GLY A 119 24.09 13.11 -6.54
CA GLY A 119 23.92 13.68 -5.20
C GLY A 119 22.44 13.84 -4.83
N PRO A 120 22.12 13.97 -3.54
CA PRO A 120 20.75 13.94 -3.03
C PRO A 120 19.83 14.89 -3.79
N VAL A 121 18.77 14.35 -4.37
CA VAL A 121 17.73 15.12 -5.06
C VAL A 121 16.74 15.60 -4.00
N ASN A 122 16.66 16.92 -3.78
CA ASN A 122 15.68 17.47 -2.84
C ASN A 122 14.30 17.54 -3.51
N VAL A 123 13.68 16.36 -3.63
CA VAL A 123 12.34 16.17 -4.20
C VAL A 123 11.58 15.21 -3.30
N TYR A 124 10.43 15.65 -2.82
CA TYR A 124 9.48 14.81 -2.14
C TYR A 124 8.30 14.53 -3.06
N VAL A 125 7.92 13.27 -3.21
CA VAL A 125 6.84 12.83 -4.09
C VAL A 125 5.62 12.49 -3.25
N THR A 126 4.47 13.06 -3.60
CA THR A 126 3.17 12.67 -3.05
C THR A 126 2.27 12.18 -4.18
N ARG A 127 1.63 11.03 -3.99
CA ARG A 127 0.55 10.52 -4.85
C ARG A 127 -0.74 10.46 -4.07
N LEU A 128 -1.73 11.24 -4.52
CA LEU A 128 -3.10 11.19 -4.03
C LEU A 128 -3.99 10.53 -5.09
N HIS A 129 -4.99 9.80 -4.65
CA HIS A 129 -5.99 9.15 -5.49
C HIS A 129 -7.37 9.36 -4.88
N LEU A 130 -8.36 9.72 -5.69
CA LEU A 130 -9.73 9.91 -5.24
C LEU A 130 -10.72 9.55 -6.33
N ARG A 131 -11.88 9.07 -5.89
CA ARG A 131 -13.04 8.89 -6.74
C ARG A 131 -13.87 10.19 -6.73
N TYR A 132 -13.73 10.96 -7.80
CA TYR A 132 -14.20 12.34 -7.91
C TYR A 132 -15.55 12.44 -8.59
N ASP A 133 -16.51 13.13 -7.96
CA ASP A 133 -17.81 13.48 -8.54
C ASP A 133 -18.34 14.82 -7.99
N ASN A 134 -19.30 15.42 -8.69
CA ASN A 134 -19.87 16.72 -8.33
C ASN A 134 -20.72 16.70 -7.04
N LYS A 135 -21.23 15.53 -6.63
CA LYS A 135 -22.10 15.43 -5.46
C LYS A 135 -21.29 15.48 -4.17
N HIS A 136 -20.10 14.89 -4.17
CA HIS A 136 -19.23 14.77 -3.00
C HIS A 136 -18.09 15.79 -3.00
N PHE A 137 -17.71 16.31 -4.18
CA PHE A 137 -16.71 17.37 -4.35
C PHE A 137 -17.32 18.60 -5.06
N PRO A 138 -18.20 19.38 -4.40
CA PRO A 138 -18.82 20.55 -5.01
C PRO A 138 -17.84 21.74 -5.19
N GLU A 139 -16.73 21.72 -4.45
CA GLU A 139 -15.67 22.72 -4.49
C GLU A 139 -14.38 22.13 -5.05
N ASP A 140 -13.58 22.96 -5.71
CA ASP A 140 -12.26 22.58 -6.20
C ASP A 140 -11.34 22.11 -5.05
N LEU A 141 -10.43 21.19 -5.34
CA LEU A 141 -9.46 20.70 -4.36
C LEU A 141 -8.45 21.79 -4.03
N MET A 142 -8.31 22.09 -2.74
CA MET A 142 -7.30 23.02 -2.24
C MET A 142 -6.13 22.24 -1.65
N PHE A 143 -4.95 22.40 -2.23
CA PHE A 143 -3.74 21.70 -1.81
C PHE A 143 -2.83 22.57 -0.94
N GLN A 144 -2.17 21.94 0.02
CA GLN A 144 -1.14 22.55 0.86
C GLN A 144 0.10 21.66 0.91
N GLU A 145 1.27 22.24 0.62
CA GLU A 145 2.57 21.63 0.93
C GLU A 145 2.81 21.71 2.45
N THR A 146 3.14 20.58 3.06
CA THR A 146 3.43 20.48 4.49
C THR A 146 4.93 20.34 4.73
N GLY A 147 5.33 20.43 6.01
CA GLY A 147 6.68 20.06 6.45
C GLY A 147 6.85 18.57 6.75
N ASP A 148 5.80 17.75 6.61
CA ASP A 148 5.87 16.32 6.94
C ASP A 148 6.63 15.55 5.85
N ARG A 149 7.77 14.97 6.22
CA ARG A 149 8.59 14.11 5.36
C ARG A 149 8.46 12.62 5.69
N THR A 150 7.51 12.24 6.54
CA THR A 150 7.28 10.85 6.92
C THR A 150 6.95 10.02 5.70
N ASN A 151 7.76 9.01 5.41
CA ASN A 151 7.52 8.13 4.28
C ASN A 151 6.26 7.29 4.47
N PHE A 152 5.53 7.11 3.38
CA PHE A 152 4.33 6.30 3.31
C PHE A 152 4.26 5.59 1.96
N GLN A 153 3.87 4.32 1.99
CA GLN A 153 3.53 3.59 0.79
C GLN A 153 2.46 2.56 1.11
N GLY A 154 1.43 2.48 0.28
CA GLY A 154 0.53 1.33 0.24
C GLY A 154 1.30 0.07 -0.16
N ARG A 155 1.50 -0.85 0.78
CA ARG A 155 2.19 -2.13 0.58
C ARG A 155 1.37 -3.25 1.23
N TYR A 156 1.38 -4.42 0.63
CA TYR A 156 0.74 -5.62 1.17
C TYR A 156 1.75 -6.75 1.23
N VAL A 157 1.71 -7.53 2.30
CA VAL A 157 2.75 -8.51 2.62
C VAL A 157 2.25 -9.91 2.23
N LEU A 158 3.04 -10.59 1.41
CA LEU A 158 2.82 -11.99 1.05
C LEU A 158 3.82 -12.86 1.79
N ARG A 159 3.33 -13.77 2.65
CA ARG A 159 4.18 -14.75 3.33
C ARG A 159 4.06 -16.11 2.66
N HIS A 160 5.10 -16.49 1.91
CA HIS A 160 5.16 -17.79 1.27
C HIS A 160 5.32 -18.91 2.32
N PRO A 161 4.40 -19.90 2.37
CA PRO A 161 4.54 -21.04 3.26
C PRO A 161 5.70 -21.94 2.83
N TRP A 162 6.35 -22.55 3.82
CA TRP A 162 7.33 -23.61 3.58
C TRP A 162 6.61 -24.94 3.37
N LEU A 163 6.85 -25.57 2.23
CA LEU A 163 6.14 -26.78 1.78
C LEU A 163 6.96 -28.07 1.96
N GLY A 164 7.99 -28.05 2.79
CA GLY A 164 8.86 -29.21 2.96
C GLY A 164 8.23 -30.38 3.74
N LYS A 165 8.84 -31.54 3.60
CA LYS A 165 8.30 -32.83 4.08
C LYS A 165 8.80 -33.26 5.47
N ALA A 166 9.40 -32.36 6.26
CA ALA A 166 9.97 -32.73 7.55
C ALA A 166 8.89 -33.29 8.51
N GLN A 167 9.28 -34.28 9.32
CA GLN A 167 8.39 -35.01 10.24
C GLN A 167 8.76 -34.78 11.71
N CYS A 168 9.59 -33.77 12.00
CA CYS A 168 9.99 -33.44 13.37
C CYS A 168 8.92 -32.63 14.12
N PRO A 169 8.96 -32.56 15.47
CA PRO A 169 8.02 -31.78 16.27
C PRO A 169 7.88 -30.32 15.83
N ALA A 170 8.99 -29.69 15.42
CA ALA A 170 9.00 -28.32 14.91
C ALA A 170 8.16 -28.17 13.61
N ALA A 171 8.16 -29.18 12.73
CA ALA A 171 7.36 -29.16 11.51
C ALA A 171 5.86 -29.31 11.81
N THR A 172 5.49 -30.11 12.82
CA THR A 172 4.11 -30.24 13.28
C THR A 172 3.60 -28.92 13.87
N GLU A 173 4.39 -28.29 14.74
CA GLU A 173 4.04 -26.99 15.31
C GLU A 173 3.95 -25.89 14.25
N TYR A 174 4.88 -25.87 13.30
CA TYR A 174 4.84 -24.97 12.15
C TYR A 174 3.52 -25.10 11.36
N ARG A 175 3.10 -26.32 11.02
CA ARG A 175 1.84 -26.56 10.28
C ARG A 175 0.61 -26.08 11.05
N ARG A 176 0.61 -26.23 12.37
CA ARG A 176 -0.46 -25.74 13.26
C ARG A 176 -0.53 -24.21 13.24
N GLN A 177 0.62 -23.53 13.36
CA GLN A 177 0.71 -22.07 13.29
C GLN A 177 0.35 -21.54 11.89
N LEU A 178 0.75 -22.26 10.84
CA LEU A 178 0.46 -21.90 9.46
C LEU A 178 -1.05 -21.82 9.19
N LEU A 179 -1.83 -22.80 9.66
CA LEU A 179 -3.28 -22.77 9.50
C LEU A 179 -3.92 -21.55 10.16
N SER A 180 -3.51 -21.24 11.41
CA SER A 180 -3.97 -20.04 12.13
C SER A 180 -3.62 -18.74 11.37
N ARG A 181 -2.40 -18.67 10.84
CA ARG A 181 -1.95 -17.53 10.02
C ARG A 181 -2.79 -17.38 8.75
N GLN A 182 -3.02 -18.47 8.02
CA GLN A 182 -3.83 -18.45 6.79
C GLN A 182 -5.28 -18.04 7.06
N GLN A 183 -5.88 -18.46 8.18
CA GLN A 183 -7.21 -17.98 8.59
C GLN A 183 -7.24 -16.47 8.87
N LYS A 184 -6.16 -15.93 9.46
CA LYS A 184 -5.99 -14.49 9.66
C LYS A 184 -5.79 -13.75 8.34
N GLU A 185 -4.97 -14.27 7.43
CA GLU A 185 -4.78 -13.73 6.07
C GLU A 185 -6.12 -13.68 5.31
N ALA A 186 -6.92 -14.76 5.36
CA ALA A 186 -8.25 -14.81 4.75
C ALA A 186 -9.20 -13.74 5.31
N SER A 187 -9.26 -13.61 6.64
CA SER A 187 -10.08 -12.61 7.32
C SER A 187 -9.63 -11.19 7.00
N THR A 188 -8.31 -10.97 6.90
CA THR A 188 -7.72 -9.68 6.52
C THR A 188 -8.11 -9.32 5.09
N LEU A 189 -8.02 -10.26 4.15
CA LEU A 189 -8.44 -10.04 2.77
C LEU A 189 -9.92 -9.66 2.68
N ALA A 190 -10.81 -10.41 3.34
CA ALA A 190 -12.24 -10.09 3.40
C ALA A 190 -12.50 -8.71 4.01
N ASN A 191 -11.79 -8.36 5.07
CA ASN A 191 -11.90 -7.04 5.72
C ASN A 191 -11.39 -5.90 4.84
N LEU A 192 -10.39 -6.13 4.00
CA LEU A 192 -9.87 -5.12 3.07
C LEU A 192 -10.78 -4.93 1.86
N THR A 193 -11.32 -6.00 1.28
CA THR A 193 -12.03 -5.96 -0.02
C THR A 193 -13.55 -6.03 0.09
N GLY A 194 -14.09 -6.53 1.19
CA GLY A 194 -15.52 -6.84 1.31
C GLY A 194 -15.92 -8.15 0.63
N TRP A 195 -14.97 -8.91 0.09
CA TRP A 195 -15.24 -10.24 -0.48
C TRP A 195 -15.73 -11.21 0.59
N ARG A 196 -16.55 -12.19 0.18
CA ARG A 196 -17.06 -13.21 1.09
C ARG A 196 -15.93 -14.07 1.62
N ILE A 197 -15.86 -14.21 2.95
CA ILE A 197 -14.82 -14.99 3.61
C ILE A 197 -14.85 -16.47 3.21
N ALA A 198 -16.04 -17.02 2.92
CA ALA A 198 -16.19 -18.40 2.45
C ALA A 198 -15.45 -18.63 1.14
N ASP A 199 -15.65 -17.77 0.14
CA ASP A 199 -15.00 -17.88 -1.17
C ASP A 199 -13.47 -17.79 -1.08
N ILE A 200 -12.97 -16.93 -0.17
CA ILE A 200 -11.54 -16.79 0.09
C ILE A 200 -10.98 -18.08 0.71
N ARG A 201 -11.67 -18.64 1.72
CA ARG A 201 -11.25 -19.88 2.39
C ARG A 201 -11.25 -21.06 1.42
N ASP A 202 -12.28 -21.18 0.60
CA ASP A 202 -12.40 -22.22 -0.43
C ASP A 202 -11.25 -22.14 -1.42
N LYS A 203 -10.93 -20.93 -1.92
CA LYS A 203 -9.81 -20.70 -2.84
C LYS A 203 -8.45 -21.01 -2.19
N MET A 204 -8.33 -20.78 -0.90
CA MET A 204 -7.14 -21.14 -0.12
C MET A 204 -7.10 -22.61 0.27
N GLN A 205 -8.15 -23.39 -0.03
CA GLN A 205 -8.30 -24.79 0.40
C GLN A 205 -8.20 -24.95 1.93
N LEU A 206 -8.67 -23.93 2.67
CA LEU A 206 -8.74 -24.01 4.12
C LEU A 206 -9.99 -24.81 4.48
N VAL A 207 -9.79 -25.97 5.10
CA VAL A 207 -10.88 -26.72 5.72
C VAL A 207 -11.55 -25.80 6.75
N ASP A 208 -12.87 -25.67 6.69
CA ASP A 208 -13.61 -24.82 7.59
C ASP A 208 -13.48 -25.37 9.02
N VAL A 209 -12.67 -24.72 9.84
CA VAL A 209 -12.50 -25.07 11.27
C VAL A 209 -13.65 -24.50 12.11
N SER A 210 -14.71 -24.00 11.46
CA SER A 210 -15.96 -23.59 12.11
C SER A 210 -16.67 -24.75 12.82
N GLU A 211 -16.29 -26.00 12.52
CA GLU A 211 -16.49 -27.12 13.43
C GLU A 211 -15.14 -27.69 13.88
N PRO A 212 -14.87 -27.76 15.20
CA PRO A 212 -13.90 -28.71 15.67
C PRO A 212 -14.48 -30.10 15.37
N THR A 213 -14.05 -30.72 14.28
CA THR A 213 -13.97 -32.19 14.24
C THR A 213 -12.84 -32.63 15.17
N LEU A 214 -12.89 -32.23 16.44
CA LEU A 214 -12.50 -33.15 17.48
C LEU A 214 -13.35 -34.40 17.18
N PRO A 215 -12.77 -35.60 17.08
CA PRO A 215 -13.61 -36.79 17.03
C PRO A 215 -14.57 -36.65 18.21
N LYS A 216 -15.87 -36.52 17.93
CA LYS A 216 -16.90 -36.47 18.96
C LYS A 216 -16.65 -37.73 19.77
N LYS A 217 -15.99 -37.61 20.94
CA LYS A 217 -15.87 -38.73 21.85
C LYS A 217 -17.28 -39.26 22.00
N ARG A 218 -17.48 -40.51 21.60
CA ARG A 218 -18.77 -41.17 21.67
C ARG A 218 -19.24 -41.08 23.13
N TRP A 219 -20.54 -40.95 23.37
CA TRP A 219 -21.04 -40.61 24.72
C TRP A 219 -20.53 -41.57 25.81
N TRP A 220 -20.25 -42.82 25.46
CA TRP A 220 -19.67 -43.83 26.35
C TRP A 220 -18.17 -43.65 26.65
N GLU A 221 -17.40 -42.95 25.81
CA GLU A 221 -15.98 -42.64 26.02
C GLU A 221 -15.78 -41.52 27.05
N ARG A 222 -16.88 -40.97 27.59
CA ARG A 222 -16.90 -39.95 28.65
C ARG A 222 -17.19 -40.53 30.04
N LEU A 223 -17.52 -41.82 30.14
CA LEU A 223 -17.88 -42.46 31.42
C LEU A 223 -16.66 -42.88 32.26
N TRP A 224 -15.47 -42.92 31.65
CA TRP A 224 -14.27 -43.51 32.24
C TRP A 224 -13.07 -42.55 32.32
N ASN A 225 -13.31 -41.25 32.20
CA ASN A 225 -12.33 -40.19 32.39
C ASN A 225 -12.73 -39.31 33.57
#